data_AF-A0AAU9N449-F1
#
_entry.id   AF-A0AAU9N449-F1
#
_cell.length_a   1.000
_cell.length_b   1.000
_cell.length_c   1.000
_cell.angle_alpha   90.00
_cell.angle_beta   90.00
_cell.angle_gamma   90.00
#
_symmetry.space_group_name_H-M   'P 1'
#
loop_
_entity.id
_entity.type
_entity.pdbx_description
1 polymer ?
#
loop_
_entity_poly.entity_id
_entity_poly.type
_entity_poly.pdbx_seq_one_letter_code
_entity_poly.pdbx_strand_id
1 'polypeptide(L)'
;MHKQAQKPIMQITTRGMEKVVVVMGATGTGKSKLSIDLATRFQGEVINADKIQVYEGLDIVTNKITEEECNGVAHHLLGIVDPESDFTADNFARAVLLAMKSITQRGKVPIIAGGSNSFVEALVDDEKYEFKSRYDVCFLWVDIATVVHNQILAERVDRMVASGMVEEVRNMYNPNADYSKGIRRAIGVPEFDSYFRTEYSSSSDEKARAKLLEAAINETKINTYNLVNRQLEKIYRLRDVKGWKIHRLDATKVFQKKGIEADEAWTELVVGPALVIISEFLYNRSQGFSGMGPDSLGSDIRKVEKGTAVATASY
;
A
#
# COMPACT_ATOMS: atom_id res chain seq x y z
N MET A 1 15.43 50.53 -0.27
CA MET A 1 15.76 49.12 -0.59
C MET A 1 16.27 48.44 0.68
N HIS A 2 15.41 47.71 1.38
CA HIS A 2 15.78 46.92 2.56
C HIS A 2 15.73 45.44 2.18
N LYS A 3 16.90 44.81 2.07
CA LYS A 3 17.00 43.34 1.95
C LYS A 3 16.82 42.76 3.36
N GLN A 4 15.65 42.16 3.61
CA GLN A 4 15.46 41.28 4.76
C GLN A 4 16.36 40.05 4.55
N ALA A 5 17.35 39.89 5.45
CA ALA A 5 18.12 38.67 5.55
C ALA A 5 17.21 37.55 6.05
N GLN A 6 17.04 36.50 5.24
CA GLN A 6 16.44 35.24 5.67
C GLN A 6 17.26 34.69 6.85
N LYS A 7 16.61 34.52 8.00
CA LYS A 7 17.19 33.78 9.13
C LYS A 7 17.41 32.33 8.69
N PRO A 8 18.56 31.71 9.01
CA PRO A 8 18.81 30.33 8.64
C PRO A 8 17.82 29.43 9.36
N ILE A 9 17.15 28.57 8.60
CA ILE A 9 16.35 27.45 9.12
C ILE A 9 17.31 26.57 9.90
N MET A 10 17.06 26.49 11.21
CA MET A 10 17.87 25.75 12.17
C MET A 10 17.89 24.28 11.74
N GLN A 11 19.04 23.80 11.25
CA GLN A 11 19.31 22.37 11.07
C GLN A 11 19.10 21.67 12.42
N ILE A 12 18.11 20.80 12.50
CA ILE A 12 17.96 19.91 13.65
C ILE A 12 19.00 18.80 13.47
N THR A 13 20.22 19.06 13.96
CA THR A 13 21.22 18.03 14.20
C THR A 13 21.12 17.58 15.67
N THR A 14 20.24 16.63 15.91
CA THR A 14 20.37 15.66 17.00
C THR A 14 20.37 14.28 16.36
N ARG A 15 21.38 13.46 16.64
CA ARG A 15 21.60 12.14 16.03
C ARG A 15 20.58 11.13 16.58
N GLY A 16 19.30 11.33 16.23
CA GLY A 16 18.20 10.39 16.45
C GLY A 16 17.97 9.55 15.20
N MET A 17 17.45 8.33 15.37
CA MET A 17 17.09 7.47 14.24
C MET A 17 16.03 8.16 13.36
N GLU A 18 16.18 8.04 12.03
CA GLU A 18 15.21 8.55 11.08
C GLU A 18 13.90 7.75 11.18
N LYS A 19 12.74 8.41 11.14
CA LYS A 19 11.45 7.73 11.33
C LYS A 19 10.89 7.25 10.02
N VAL A 20 10.38 6.01 10.00
CA VAL A 20 9.70 5.42 8.85
C VAL A 20 8.43 4.69 9.28
N VAL A 21 7.38 4.85 8.48
CA VAL A 21 6.10 4.16 8.69
C VAL A 21 5.98 3.04 7.67
N VAL A 22 5.55 1.87 8.11
CA VAL A 22 5.29 0.72 7.24
C VAL A 22 3.83 0.30 7.36
N VAL A 23 3.09 0.40 6.26
CA VAL A 23 1.70 -0.07 6.14
C VAL A 23 1.68 -1.43 5.45
N MET A 24 1.40 -2.47 6.22
CA MET A 24 1.38 -3.86 5.77
C MET A 24 -0.02 -4.49 5.91
N GLY A 25 -0.18 -5.67 5.33
CA GLY A 25 -1.47 -6.37 5.27
C GLY A 25 -1.64 -7.18 3.99
N ALA A 26 -2.63 -8.05 3.97
CA ALA A 26 -2.93 -8.86 2.80
C ALA A 26 -3.47 -8.02 1.63
N THR A 27 -3.47 -8.55 0.40
CA THR A 27 -4.03 -7.84 -0.76
C THR A 27 -5.52 -7.53 -0.54
N GLY A 28 -6.00 -6.38 -1.02
CA GLY A 28 -7.40 -5.97 -0.85
C GLY A 28 -7.79 -5.43 0.53
N THR A 29 -6.87 -5.30 1.50
CA THR A 29 -7.22 -4.80 2.85
C THR A 29 -7.31 -3.27 2.99
N GLY A 30 -7.02 -2.50 1.93
CA GLY A 30 -7.07 -1.03 1.97
C GLY A 30 -5.74 -0.33 2.32
N LYS A 31 -4.60 -1.02 2.25
CA LYS A 31 -3.26 -0.45 2.53
C LYS A 31 -2.98 0.85 1.78
N SER A 32 -3.28 0.90 0.48
CA SER A 32 -3.05 2.09 -0.34
C SER A 32 -3.90 3.26 0.17
N LYS A 33 -5.20 3.06 0.42
CA LYS A 33 -6.10 4.06 1.02
C LYS A 33 -5.50 4.62 2.32
N LEU A 34 -5.05 3.75 3.24
CA LEU A 34 -4.45 4.19 4.49
C LEU A 34 -3.15 4.96 4.27
N SER A 35 -2.29 4.54 3.33
CA SER A 35 -1.04 5.26 3.05
C SER A 35 -1.27 6.68 2.52
N ILE A 36 -2.33 6.91 1.74
CA ILE A 36 -2.74 8.24 1.26
C ILE A 36 -3.29 9.08 2.42
N ASP A 37 -4.16 8.49 3.25
CA ASP A 37 -4.70 9.16 4.44
C ASP A 37 -3.56 9.64 5.35
N LEU A 38 -2.58 8.78 5.61
CA LEU A 38 -1.40 9.11 6.42
C LEU A 38 -0.50 10.15 5.74
N ALA A 39 -0.20 9.99 4.44
CA ALA A 39 0.65 10.92 3.71
C ALA A 39 0.04 12.34 3.68
N THR A 40 -1.27 12.44 3.50
CA THR A 40 -2.00 13.71 3.51
C THR A 40 -1.91 14.39 4.88
N ARG A 41 -2.02 13.63 5.97
CA ARG A 41 -2.00 14.19 7.34
C ARG A 41 -0.62 14.51 7.88
N PHE A 42 0.40 13.75 7.48
CA PHE A 42 1.77 13.88 7.99
C PHE A 42 2.76 14.42 6.96
N GLN A 43 2.27 15.00 5.85
CA GLN A 43 3.09 15.50 4.74
C GLN A 43 4.08 14.43 4.24
N GLY A 44 3.60 13.20 4.10
CA GLY A 44 4.40 12.05 3.71
C GLY A 44 4.45 11.84 2.19
N GLU A 45 5.28 10.89 1.79
CA GLU A 45 5.31 10.33 0.43
C GLU A 45 5.31 8.79 0.55
N VAL A 46 4.66 8.13 -0.41
CA VAL A 46 4.45 6.68 -0.37
C VAL A 46 5.54 5.96 -1.17
N ILE A 47 6.10 4.89 -0.61
CA ILE A 47 7.04 3.99 -1.28
C ILE A 47 6.35 2.64 -1.43
N ASN A 48 6.12 2.21 -2.66
CA ASN A 48 5.49 0.92 -2.95
C ASN A 48 6.40 -0.24 -2.49
N ALA A 49 5.79 -1.20 -1.79
CA ALA A 49 6.39 -2.46 -1.35
C ALA A 49 5.61 -3.69 -1.83
N ASP A 50 4.87 -3.56 -2.94
CA ASP A 50 4.37 -4.71 -3.70
C ASP A 50 5.32 -5.01 -4.87
N LYS A 51 5.92 -6.21 -4.84
CA LYS A 51 6.92 -6.67 -5.81
C LYS A 51 6.40 -6.81 -7.24
N ILE A 52 5.09 -6.82 -7.45
CA ILE A 52 4.48 -6.87 -8.78
C ILE A 52 4.15 -5.46 -9.27
N GLN A 53 3.74 -4.56 -8.38
CA GLN A 53 3.39 -3.18 -8.74
C GLN A 53 4.61 -2.30 -9.07
N VAL A 54 5.84 -2.78 -8.82
CA VAL A 54 7.06 -2.09 -9.26
C VAL A 54 7.19 -2.02 -10.78
N TYR A 55 6.58 -2.95 -11.51
CA TYR A 55 6.71 -3.06 -12.96
C TYR A 55 5.76 -2.14 -13.71
N GLU A 56 6.23 -1.61 -14.84
CA GLU A 56 5.45 -0.80 -15.79
C GLU A 56 4.32 -1.62 -16.43
N GLY A 57 3.16 -0.98 -16.65
CA GLY A 57 1.99 -1.59 -17.27
C GLY A 57 1.25 -2.59 -16.40
N LEU A 58 0.20 -3.21 -16.95
CA LEU A 58 -0.70 -4.12 -16.23
C LEU A 58 -1.36 -3.50 -14.97
N ASP A 59 -1.77 -2.24 -15.04
CA ASP A 59 -2.23 -1.46 -13.89
C ASP A 59 -3.51 -2.04 -13.27
N ILE A 60 -4.42 -2.58 -14.09
CA ILE A 60 -5.67 -3.19 -13.63
C ILE A 60 -5.36 -4.52 -12.92
N VAL A 61 -4.71 -5.47 -13.59
CA VAL A 61 -4.44 -6.82 -13.03
C VAL A 61 -3.51 -6.77 -11.83
N THR A 62 -2.58 -5.82 -11.80
CA THR A 62 -1.69 -5.60 -10.65
C THR A 62 -2.30 -4.71 -9.57
N ASN A 63 -3.51 -4.18 -9.79
CA ASN A 63 -4.27 -3.34 -8.87
C ASN A 63 -3.45 -2.13 -8.39
N LYS A 64 -2.77 -1.44 -9.31
CA LYS A 64 -2.08 -0.19 -8.98
C LYS A 64 -3.12 0.87 -8.60
N ILE A 65 -2.74 1.71 -7.65
CA ILE A 65 -3.53 2.89 -7.28
C ILE A 65 -3.55 3.87 -8.48
N THR A 66 -4.71 4.43 -8.80
CA THR A 66 -4.81 5.40 -9.90
C THR A 66 -4.30 6.78 -9.50
N GLU A 67 -4.03 7.67 -10.47
CA GLU A 67 -3.63 9.05 -10.18
C GLU A 67 -4.68 9.82 -9.36
N GLU A 68 -5.97 9.57 -9.63
CA GLU A 68 -7.08 10.15 -8.88
C GLU A 68 -7.09 9.66 -7.43
N GLU A 69 -6.89 8.35 -7.22
CA GLU A 69 -6.81 7.76 -5.89
C GLU A 69 -5.55 8.20 -5.12
N CYS A 70 -4.45 8.52 -5.82
CA CYS A 70 -3.25 9.07 -5.21
C CYS A 70 -3.49 10.45 -4.57
N ASN A 71 -4.49 11.20 -5.03
CA ASN A 71 -4.87 12.51 -4.49
C ASN A 71 -3.67 13.48 -4.35
N GLY A 72 -2.80 13.50 -5.35
CA GLY A 72 -1.59 14.35 -5.37
C GLY A 72 -0.45 13.90 -4.46
N VAL A 73 -0.57 12.78 -3.74
CA VAL A 73 0.51 12.19 -2.96
C VAL A 73 1.54 11.54 -3.88
N ALA A 74 2.80 11.91 -3.71
CA ALA A 74 3.89 11.32 -4.48
C ALA A 74 4.10 9.84 -4.15
N HIS A 75 4.23 9.02 -5.19
CA HIS A 75 4.53 7.58 -5.10
C HIS A 75 5.90 7.26 -5.68
N HIS A 76 6.65 6.42 -4.97
CA HIS A 76 7.95 5.91 -5.37
C HIS A 76 7.85 4.40 -5.60
N LEU A 77 8.66 3.87 -6.51
CA LEU A 77 8.74 2.43 -6.84
C LEU A 77 7.42 1.81 -7.33
N LEU A 78 6.56 2.60 -7.96
CA LEU A 78 5.28 2.16 -8.54
C LEU A 78 5.38 2.32 -10.05
N GLY A 79 5.40 1.21 -10.79
CA GLY A 79 5.47 1.23 -12.25
C GLY A 79 6.73 1.87 -12.83
N ILE A 80 7.91 1.52 -12.29
CA ILE A 80 9.20 2.10 -12.71
C ILE A 80 10.22 1.07 -13.22
N VAL A 81 9.85 -0.21 -13.20
CA VAL A 81 10.72 -1.32 -13.59
C VAL A 81 10.23 -1.90 -14.89
N ASP A 82 11.16 -2.14 -15.82
CA ASP A 82 10.87 -2.81 -17.08
C ASP A 82 10.17 -4.18 -16.84
N PRO A 83 9.08 -4.49 -17.56
CA PRO A 83 8.25 -5.69 -17.35
C PRO A 83 9.00 -7.03 -17.39
N GLU A 84 10.07 -7.12 -18.17
CA GLU A 84 10.85 -8.34 -18.41
C GLU A 84 12.08 -8.44 -17.50
N SER A 85 12.37 -7.38 -16.75
CA SER A 85 13.50 -7.33 -15.83
C SER A 85 13.24 -8.11 -14.54
N ASP A 86 14.30 -8.66 -13.94
CA ASP A 86 14.23 -9.26 -12.62
C ASP A 86 14.34 -8.19 -11.54
N PHE A 87 13.36 -8.11 -10.63
CA PHE A 87 13.41 -7.23 -9.46
C PHE A 87 13.52 -8.04 -8.16
N THR A 88 14.71 -8.01 -7.56
CA THR A 88 15.02 -8.77 -6.34
C THR A 88 14.73 -7.98 -5.06
N ALA A 89 14.70 -8.67 -3.92
CA ALA A 89 14.62 -8.02 -2.61
C ALA A 89 15.80 -7.06 -2.36
N ASP A 90 16.95 -7.31 -3.00
CA ASP A 90 18.11 -6.44 -2.89
C ASP A 90 18.01 -5.18 -3.76
N ASN A 91 17.41 -5.30 -4.95
CA ASN A 91 17.04 -4.12 -5.75
C ASN A 91 16.04 -3.26 -4.98
N PHE A 92 15.00 -3.89 -4.40
CA PHE A 92 14.00 -3.23 -3.58
C PHE A 92 14.64 -2.43 -2.44
N ALA A 93 15.42 -3.08 -1.58
CA ALA A 93 15.95 -2.41 -0.40
C ALA A 93 16.88 -1.23 -0.76
N ARG A 94 17.73 -1.38 -1.78
CA ARG A 94 18.56 -0.25 -2.27
C ARG A 94 17.70 0.90 -2.79
N ALA A 95 16.67 0.61 -3.57
CA ALA A 95 15.77 1.63 -4.12
C ALA A 95 14.96 2.34 -3.02
N VAL A 96 14.47 1.60 -2.02
CA VAL A 96 13.76 2.17 -0.86
C VAL A 96 14.68 3.08 -0.06
N LEU A 97 15.91 2.67 0.23
CA LEU A 97 16.87 3.50 0.97
C LEU A 97 17.16 4.83 0.25
N LEU A 98 17.26 4.82 -1.08
CA LEU A 98 17.42 6.02 -1.89
C LEU A 98 16.17 6.91 -1.85
N ALA A 99 14.99 6.33 -2.01
CA ALA A 99 13.72 7.05 -1.93
C ALA A 99 13.53 7.68 -0.55
N MET A 100 13.75 6.92 0.52
CA MET A 100 13.68 7.41 1.90
C MET A 100 14.60 8.60 2.13
N LYS A 101 15.88 8.51 1.73
CA LYS A 101 16.83 9.62 1.84
C LYS A 101 16.35 10.87 1.10
N SER A 102 15.80 10.69 -0.10
CA SER A 102 15.25 11.78 -0.91
C SER A 102 14.04 12.44 -0.21
N ILE A 103 13.13 11.63 0.33
CA ILE A 103 11.93 12.08 1.05
C ILE A 103 12.32 12.83 2.33
N THR A 104 13.21 12.29 3.14
CA THR A 104 13.62 12.90 4.41
C THR A 104 14.42 14.18 4.19
N GLN A 105 15.21 14.28 3.13
CA GLN A 105 15.87 15.54 2.72
C GLN A 105 14.88 16.67 2.36
N ARG A 106 13.66 16.32 1.92
CA ARG A 106 12.56 17.28 1.71
C ARG A 106 11.77 17.57 3.00
N GLY A 107 12.17 17.02 4.14
CA GLY A 107 11.48 17.19 5.42
C GLY A 107 10.16 16.41 5.52
N LYS A 108 9.96 15.40 4.67
CA LYS A 108 8.72 14.61 4.60
C LYS A 108 8.87 13.24 5.26
N VAL A 109 7.73 12.61 5.57
CA VAL A 109 7.69 11.29 6.21
C VAL A 109 7.65 10.18 5.15
N PRO A 110 8.62 9.24 5.13
CA PRO A 110 8.55 8.07 4.25
C PRO A 110 7.52 7.05 4.78
N ILE A 111 6.57 6.68 3.92
CA ILE A 111 5.54 5.68 4.21
C ILE A 111 5.71 4.52 3.23
N ILE A 112 6.23 3.39 3.70
CA ILE A 112 6.36 2.17 2.89
C ILE A 112 5.03 1.42 2.94
N ALA A 113 4.40 1.14 1.79
CA ALA A 113 3.11 0.47 1.73
C ALA A 113 3.10 -0.67 0.71
N GLY A 114 2.67 -1.87 1.10
CA GLY A 114 2.61 -3.00 0.16
C GLY A 114 2.35 -4.36 0.80
N GLY A 115 2.10 -5.36 -0.06
CA GLY A 115 1.79 -6.74 0.36
C GLY A 115 2.98 -7.71 0.32
N SER A 116 4.16 -7.28 -0.18
CA SER A 116 5.33 -8.17 -0.27
C SER A 116 6.16 -8.13 1.01
N ASN A 117 5.63 -8.71 2.07
CA ASN A 117 6.27 -8.71 3.40
C ASN A 117 7.68 -9.35 3.42
N SER A 118 8.03 -10.19 2.44
CA SER A 118 9.40 -10.70 2.28
C SER A 118 10.40 -9.62 1.87
N PHE A 119 9.97 -8.61 1.11
CA PHE A 119 10.82 -7.47 0.73
C PHE A 119 11.02 -6.53 1.92
N VAL A 120 9.95 -6.26 2.68
CA VAL A 120 10.02 -5.49 3.92
C VAL A 120 10.90 -6.19 4.95
N GLU A 121 10.76 -7.51 5.13
CA GLU A 121 11.64 -8.29 6.00
C GLU A 121 13.09 -8.21 5.55
N ALA A 122 13.38 -8.38 4.26
CA ALA A 122 14.76 -8.26 3.76
C ALA A 122 15.34 -6.87 4.02
N LEU A 123 14.58 -5.80 3.81
CA LEU A 123 15.01 -4.44 4.12
C LEU A 123 15.33 -4.25 5.61
N VAL A 124 14.46 -4.77 6.49
CA VAL A 124 14.51 -4.51 7.93
C VAL A 124 15.48 -5.42 8.68
N ASP A 125 15.53 -6.70 8.35
CA ASP A 125 16.26 -7.73 9.10
C ASP A 125 17.65 -8.06 8.50
N ASP A 126 17.93 -7.74 7.23
CA ASP A 126 19.23 -8.03 6.62
C ASP A 126 20.29 -7.04 7.14
N GLU A 127 21.32 -7.57 7.81
CA GLU A 127 22.38 -6.79 8.47
C GLU A 127 23.12 -5.87 7.48
N LYS A 128 23.20 -6.25 6.21
CA LYS A 128 23.92 -5.47 5.19
C LYS A 128 23.34 -4.07 4.97
N TYR A 129 22.08 -3.84 5.33
CA TYR A 129 21.43 -2.53 5.20
C TYR A 129 21.55 -1.69 6.47
N GLU A 130 21.96 -2.30 7.59
CA GLU A 130 22.01 -1.66 8.91
C GLU A 130 20.70 -0.88 9.20
N PHE A 131 19.55 -1.42 8.79
CA PHE A 131 18.31 -0.64 8.75
C PHE A 131 17.87 -0.24 10.16
N LYS A 132 17.90 -1.19 11.09
CA LYS A 132 17.50 -0.98 12.50
C LYS A 132 18.44 -0.08 13.29
N SER A 133 19.66 0.18 12.81
CA SER A 133 20.58 1.12 13.47
C SER A 133 20.38 2.56 13.01
N ARG A 134 19.74 2.74 11.84
CA ARG A 134 19.52 4.05 11.20
C ARG A 134 18.09 4.53 11.30
N TYR A 135 17.12 3.61 11.31
CA TYR A 135 15.70 3.92 11.25
C TYR A 135 14.92 3.39 12.45
N ASP A 136 14.07 4.24 13.00
CA ASP A 136 12.99 3.86 13.90
C ASP A 136 11.75 3.56 13.07
N VAL A 137 11.09 2.44 13.33
CA VAL A 137 10.06 1.88 12.43
C VAL A 137 8.74 1.70 13.16
N CYS A 138 7.68 2.28 12.61
CA CYS A 138 6.31 2.01 13.05
C CYS A 138 5.58 1.12 12.05
N PHE A 139 5.23 -0.10 12.47
CA PHE A 139 4.49 -1.05 11.65
C PHE A 139 2.99 -0.97 11.94
N LEU A 140 2.20 -0.66 10.91
CA LEU A 140 0.74 -0.72 10.92
C LEU A 140 0.29 -1.90 10.05
N TRP A 141 -0.55 -2.77 10.59
CA TRP A 141 -1.13 -3.90 9.85
C TRP A 141 -2.63 -3.70 9.68
N VAL A 142 -3.07 -3.44 8.45
CA VAL A 142 -4.49 -3.39 8.09
C VAL A 142 -4.99 -4.81 7.85
N ASP A 143 -5.89 -5.27 8.72
CA ASP A 143 -6.38 -6.64 8.76
C ASP A 143 -7.87 -6.75 8.50
N ILE A 144 -8.28 -7.88 7.92
CA ILE A 144 -9.69 -8.22 7.67
C ILE A 144 -9.87 -9.69 8.05
N ALA A 145 -10.95 -10.01 8.77
CA ALA A 145 -11.32 -11.39 9.04
C ALA A 145 -11.51 -12.18 7.73
N THR A 146 -10.89 -13.35 7.65
CA THR A 146 -10.84 -14.19 6.43
C THR A 146 -12.21 -14.48 5.83
N VAL A 147 -13.23 -14.68 6.67
CA VAL A 147 -14.63 -14.91 6.24
C VAL A 147 -15.21 -13.76 5.44
N VAL A 148 -14.86 -12.52 5.77
CA VAL A 148 -15.30 -11.31 5.07
C VAL A 148 -14.41 -11.08 3.84
N HIS A 149 -13.11 -11.30 4.00
CA HIS A 149 -12.10 -11.05 2.97
C HIS A 149 -12.36 -11.81 1.67
N ASN A 150 -12.77 -13.08 1.75
CA ASN A 150 -12.99 -13.93 0.59
C ASN A 150 -14.02 -13.37 -0.39
N GLN A 151 -15.14 -12.88 0.13
CA GLN A 151 -16.19 -12.30 -0.70
C GLN A 151 -15.69 -11.05 -1.43
N ILE A 152 -14.95 -10.18 -0.71
CA ILE A 152 -14.44 -8.92 -1.27
C ILE A 152 -13.40 -9.17 -2.35
N LEU A 153 -12.54 -10.17 -2.18
CA LEU A 153 -11.55 -10.54 -3.19
C LEU A 153 -12.21 -11.04 -4.47
N ALA A 154 -13.24 -11.89 -4.34
CA ALA A 154 -14.00 -12.37 -5.48
C ALA A 154 -14.66 -11.22 -6.24
N GLU A 155 -15.40 -10.36 -5.53
CA GLU A 155 -16.04 -9.18 -6.11
C GLU A 155 -15.02 -8.20 -6.71
N ARG A 156 -13.81 -8.11 -6.14
CA ARG A 156 -12.72 -7.29 -6.68
C ARG A 156 -12.24 -7.81 -8.02
N VAL A 157 -12.02 -9.13 -8.16
CA VAL A 157 -11.64 -9.72 -9.45
C VAL A 157 -12.73 -9.49 -10.49
N ASP A 158 -14.00 -9.61 -10.11
CA ASP A 158 -15.12 -9.32 -11.00
C ASP A 158 -15.10 -7.86 -11.48
N ARG A 159 -14.83 -6.90 -10.58
CA ARG A 159 -14.64 -5.49 -10.95
C ARG A 159 -13.44 -5.28 -11.87
N MET A 160 -12.31 -5.94 -11.62
CA MET A 160 -11.12 -5.85 -12.48
C MET A 160 -11.43 -6.34 -13.90
N VAL A 161 -12.14 -7.47 -14.03
CA VAL A 161 -12.63 -7.98 -15.32
C VAL A 161 -13.53 -6.96 -16.01
N ALA A 162 -14.51 -6.40 -15.29
CA ALA A 162 -15.41 -5.38 -15.81
C ALA A 162 -14.67 -4.09 -16.24
N SER A 163 -13.55 -3.77 -15.58
CA SER A 163 -12.69 -2.63 -15.91
C SER A 163 -11.70 -2.91 -17.05
N GLY A 164 -11.69 -4.10 -17.64
CA GLY A 164 -10.86 -4.41 -18.80
C GLY A 164 -9.60 -5.23 -18.52
N MET A 165 -9.49 -5.88 -17.35
CA MET A 165 -8.36 -6.76 -17.00
C MET A 165 -8.04 -7.79 -18.10
N VAL A 166 -9.06 -8.40 -18.70
CA VAL A 166 -8.85 -9.43 -19.74
C VAL A 166 -8.17 -8.83 -20.97
N GLU A 167 -8.57 -7.63 -21.38
CA GLU A 167 -7.97 -6.91 -22.51
C GLU A 167 -6.56 -6.44 -22.19
N GLU A 168 -6.33 -5.95 -20.98
CA GLU A 168 -5.00 -5.56 -20.51
C GLU A 168 -4.00 -6.72 -20.57
N VAL A 169 -4.40 -7.90 -20.07
CA VAL A 169 -3.55 -9.10 -20.12
C VAL A 169 -3.39 -9.59 -21.56
N ARG A 170 -4.45 -9.54 -22.39
CA ARG A 170 -4.41 -9.92 -23.80
C ARG A 170 -3.31 -9.14 -24.55
N ASN A 171 -3.21 -7.84 -24.32
CA ASN A 171 -2.25 -6.97 -24.98
C ASN A 171 -0.77 -7.31 -24.66
N MET A 172 -0.51 -7.92 -23.50
CA MET A 172 0.83 -8.36 -23.11
C MET A 172 1.09 -9.84 -23.41
N TYR A 173 0.07 -10.62 -23.75
CA TYR A 173 0.16 -12.06 -23.87
C TYR A 173 1.11 -12.49 -24.99
N ASN A 174 2.04 -13.38 -24.67
CA ASN A 174 2.97 -13.97 -25.62
C ASN A 174 3.13 -15.46 -25.28
N PRO A 175 2.67 -16.39 -26.13
CA PRO A 175 2.68 -17.82 -25.82
C PRO A 175 4.07 -18.43 -25.62
N ASN A 176 5.13 -17.72 -26.05
CA ASN A 176 6.52 -18.14 -25.97
C ASN A 176 7.33 -17.42 -24.87
N ALA A 177 6.70 -16.55 -24.08
CA ALA A 177 7.37 -15.84 -22.99
C ALA A 177 7.53 -16.71 -21.72
N ASP A 178 8.43 -16.30 -20.83
CA ASP A 178 8.64 -16.93 -19.52
C ASP A 178 7.73 -16.29 -18.46
N TYR A 179 6.65 -16.99 -18.07
CA TYR A 179 5.69 -16.52 -17.07
C TYR A 179 6.16 -16.73 -15.62
N SER A 180 7.38 -17.23 -15.40
CA SER A 180 7.98 -17.38 -14.08
C SER A 180 8.74 -16.14 -13.59
N LYS A 181 8.87 -15.11 -14.44
CA LYS A 181 9.68 -13.90 -14.20
C LYS A 181 8.92 -12.60 -14.39
N GLY A 182 9.53 -11.51 -13.90
CA GLY A 182 9.06 -10.15 -14.11
C GLY A 182 7.59 -9.93 -13.69
N ILE A 183 6.90 -9.10 -14.47
CA ILE A 183 5.49 -8.78 -14.25
C ILE A 183 4.55 -9.95 -14.60
N ARG A 184 5.00 -10.89 -15.45
CA ARG A 184 4.18 -12.01 -15.95
C ARG A 184 3.76 -13.00 -14.87
N ARG A 185 4.36 -12.90 -13.68
CA ARG A 185 4.00 -13.63 -12.46
C ARG A 185 2.75 -13.08 -11.77
N ALA A 186 2.22 -11.95 -12.21
CA ALA A 186 1.04 -11.34 -11.62
C ALA A 186 -0.13 -12.34 -11.65
N ILE A 187 -0.84 -12.47 -10.52
CA ILE A 187 -2.05 -13.28 -10.45
C ILE A 187 -3.09 -12.67 -11.38
N GLY A 188 -3.66 -13.49 -12.26
CA GLY A 188 -4.50 -13.07 -13.37
C GLY A 188 -3.78 -13.02 -14.72
N VAL A 189 -2.47 -13.28 -14.77
CA VAL A 189 -1.73 -13.39 -16.03
C VAL A 189 -1.57 -14.87 -16.43
N PRO A 190 -0.93 -15.75 -15.64
CA PRO A 190 -0.84 -17.17 -15.98
C PRO A 190 -2.20 -17.87 -16.11
N GLU A 191 -3.17 -17.48 -15.30
CA GLU A 191 -4.51 -18.08 -15.25
C GLU A 191 -5.27 -17.96 -16.59
N PHE A 192 -4.94 -16.95 -17.41
CA PHE A 192 -5.57 -16.75 -18.71
C PHE A 192 -4.85 -17.43 -19.88
N ASP A 193 -3.73 -18.13 -19.66
CA ASP A 193 -2.94 -18.76 -20.72
C ASP A 193 -3.79 -19.70 -21.61
N SER A 194 -4.56 -20.60 -20.99
CA SER A 194 -5.41 -21.55 -21.73
C SER A 194 -6.49 -20.85 -22.55
N TYR A 195 -7.06 -19.76 -22.03
CA TYR A 195 -8.05 -18.95 -22.73
C TYR A 195 -7.42 -18.29 -23.96
N PHE A 196 -6.25 -17.67 -23.83
CA PHE A 196 -5.58 -17.01 -24.94
C PHE A 196 -5.04 -18.00 -25.97
N ARG A 197 -4.44 -19.14 -25.59
CA ARG A 197 -4.00 -20.16 -26.57
C ARG A 197 -5.15 -20.61 -27.49
N THR A 198 -6.34 -20.78 -26.92
CA THR A 198 -7.53 -21.15 -27.68
C THR A 198 -7.94 -20.04 -28.64
N GLU A 199 -7.91 -18.78 -28.20
CA GLU A 199 -8.15 -17.61 -29.06
C GLU A 199 -7.17 -17.52 -30.25
N TYR A 200 -5.88 -17.82 -30.05
CA TYR A 200 -4.86 -17.84 -31.11
C TYR A 200 -5.05 -18.99 -32.12
N SER A 201 -5.52 -20.15 -31.67
CA SER A 201 -5.63 -21.36 -32.50
C SER A 201 -6.77 -21.36 -33.54
N SER A 202 -7.49 -20.24 -33.71
CA SER A 202 -8.59 -20.07 -34.70
C SER A 202 -9.74 -21.09 -34.57
N SER A 203 -9.97 -21.66 -33.38
CA SER A 203 -11.12 -22.55 -33.14
C SER A 203 -12.41 -21.73 -32.95
N SER A 204 -13.46 -22.05 -33.71
CA SER A 204 -14.74 -21.34 -33.73
C SER A 204 -15.73 -21.73 -32.61
N ASP A 205 -15.31 -22.47 -31.58
CA ASP A 205 -16.19 -22.84 -30.47
C ASP A 205 -16.25 -21.72 -29.42
N GLU A 206 -17.15 -20.77 -29.64
CA GLU A 206 -17.44 -19.67 -28.73
C GLU A 206 -17.85 -20.16 -27.33
N LYS A 207 -18.55 -21.31 -27.25
CA LYS A 207 -18.98 -21.90 -25.98
C LYS A 207 -17.80 -22.46 -25.19
N ALA A 208 -16.84 -23.11 -25.86
CA ALA A 208 -15.61 -23.53 -25.21
C ALA A 208 -14.78 -22.33 -24.73
N ARG A 209 -14.68 -21.27 -25.54
CA ARG A 209 -13.98 -20.03 -25.15
C ARG A 209 -14.59 -19.36 -23.92
N ALA A 210 -15.92 -19.25 -23.86
CA ALA A 210 -16.62 -18.69 -22.71
C ALA A 210 -16.34 -19.48 -21.42
N LYS A 211 -16.33 -20.82 -21.50
CA LYS A 211 -15.99 -21.68 -20.36
C LYS A 211 -14.54 -21.51 -19.89
N LEU A 212 -13.60 -21.38 -20.82
CA LEU A 212 -12.19 -21.14 -20.49
C LEU A 212 -11.99 -19.78 -19.82
N LEU A 213 -12.69 -18.75 -20.29
CA LEU A 213 -12.67 -17.43 -19.68
C LEU A 213 -13.20 -17.49 -18.24
N GLU A 214 -14.35 -18.12 -18.03
CA GLU A 214 -14.93 -18.32 -16.70
C GLU A 214 -13.99 -19.10 -15.77
N ALA A 215 -13.35 -20.15 -16.28
CA ALA A 215 -12.37 -20.93 -15.54
C ALA A 215 -11.15 -20.09 -15.13
N ALA A 216 -10.59 -19.28 -16.03
CA ALA A 216 -9.46 -18.38 -15.75
C ALA A 216 -9.79 -17.33 -14.67
N ILE A 217 -11.01 -16.76 -14.73
CA ILE A 217 -11.49 -15.81 -13.72
C ILE A 217 -11.62 -16.49 -12.36
N ASN A 218 -12.20 -17.70 -12.32
CA ASN A 218 -12.35 -18.46 -11.08
C ASN A 218 -11.00 -18.88 -10.49
N GLU A 219 -10.05 -19.29 -11.34
CA GLU A 219 -8.68 -19.60 -10.91
C GLU A 219 -7.98 -18.36 -10.33
N THR A 220 -8.14 -17.19 -10.97
CA THR A 220 -7.63 -15.91 -10.47
C THR A 220 -8.15 -15.60 -9.06
N LYS A 221 -9.44 -15.83 -8.80
CA LYS A 221 -10.06 -15.68 -7.47
C LYS A 221 -9.43 -16.63 -6.45
N ILE A 222 -9.27 -17.90 -6.81
CA ILE A 222 -8.66 -18.93 -5.95
C ILE A 222 -7.20 -18.59 -5.62
N ASN A 223 -6.40 -18.22 -6.62
CA ASN A 223 -4.99 -17.88 -6.43
C ASN A 223 -4.82 -16.59 -5.62
N THR A 224 -5.73 -15.62 -5.78
CA THR A 224 -5.78 -14.42 -4.94
C THR A 224 -6.05 -14.78 -3.48
N TYR A 225 -6.98 -15.70 -3.20
CA TYR A 225 -7.24 -16.18 -1.84
C TYR A 225 -6.00 -16.90 -1.25
N ASN A 226 -5.35 -17.76 -2.03
CA ASN A 226 -4.12 -18.45 -1.61
C ASN A 226 -2.98 -17.46 -1.31
N LEU A 227 -2.88 -16.36 -2.07
CA LEU A 227 -1.94 -15.28 -1.77
C LEU A 227 -2.22 -14.64 -0.40
N VAL A 228 -3.49 -14.35 -0.08
CA VAL A 228 -3.87 -13.78 1.21
C VAL A 228 -3.46 -14.68 2.37
N ASN A 229 -3.73 -15.98 2.30
CA ASN A 229 -3.34 -16.92 3.36
C ASN A 229 -1.82 -16.90 3.60
N ARG A 230 -1.02 -16.94 2.52
CA ARG A 230 0.45 -16.84 2.61
C ARG A 230 0.92 -15.49 3.18
N GLN A 231 0.25 -14.39 2.83
CA GLN A 231 0.57 -13.07 3.37
C GLN A 231 0.26 -12.98 4.87
N LEU A 232 -0.87 -13.54 5.32
CA LEU A 232 -1.25 -13.59 6.74
C LEU A 232 -0.28 -14.46 7.54
N GLU A 233 0.02 -15.67 7.08
CA GLU A 233 1.05 -16.55 7.70
C GLU A 233 2.37 -15.81 7.87
N LYS A 234 2.78 -15.04 6.86
CA LYS A 234 4.00 -14.24 6.92
C LYS A 234 3.92 -13.14 7.98
N ILE A 235 2.81 -12.41 8.07
CA ILE A 235 2.63 -11.35 9.08
C ILE A 235 2.63 -11.95 10.48
N TYR A 236 1.94 -13.07 10.70
CA TYR A 236 1.96 -13.79 11.97
C TYR A 236 3.38 -14.22 12.35
N ARG A 237 4.15 -14.76 11.41
CA ARG A 237 5.57 -15.09 11.65
C ARG A 237 6.40 -13.86 12.04
N LEU A 238 6.21 -12.72 11.36
CA LEU A 238 6.94 -11.48 11.68
C LEU A 238 6.59 -10.97 13.09
N ARG A 239 5.32 -11.05 13.48
CA ARG A 239 4.87 -10.66 14.82
C ARG A 239 5.36 -11.64 15.90
N ASP A 240 5.02 -12.92 15.74
CA ASP A 240 5.08 -13.91 16.81
C ASP A 240 6.44 -14.60 16.93
N VAL A 241 7.18 -14.71 15.82
CA VAL A 241 8.50 -15.37 15.80
C VAL A 241 9.64 -14.36 15.77
N LYS A 242 9.52 -13.31 14.94
CA LYS A 242 10.54 -12.26 14.83
C LYS A 242 10.38 -11.15 15.88
N GLY A 243 9.27 -11.13 16.62
CA GLY A 243 9.02 -10.15 17.67
C GLY A 243 8.80 -8.73 17.16
N TRP A 244 8.40 -8.55 15.90
CA TRP A 244 8.10 -7.21 15.39
C TRP A 244 6.90 -6.61 16.13
N LYS A 245 7.05 -5.38 16.62
CA LYS A 245 5.95 -4.62 17.23
C LYS A 245 5.04 -4.08 16.13
N ILE A 246 4.01 -4.86 15.81
CA ILE A 246 3.05 -4.55 14.74
C ILE A 246 1.71 -4.10 15.36
N HIS A 247 1.26 -2.90 15.01
CA HIS A 247 -0.01 -2.36 15.43
C HIS A 247 -1.11 -2.79 14.46
N ARG A 248 -2.00 -3.69 14.91
CA ARG A 248 -3.13 -4.20 14.10
C ARG A 248 -4.27 -3.19 14.07
N LEU A 249 -4.79 -2.93 12.87
CA LEU A 249 -5.96 -2.10 12.57
C LEU A 249 -7.00 -3.01 11.92
N ASP A 250 -8.11 -3.28 12.62
CA ASP A 250 -9.14 -4.21 12.15
C ASP A 250 -10.16 -3.48 11.26
N ALA A 251 -10.04 -3.71 9.95
CA ALA A 251 -10.93 -3.13 8.95
C ALA A 251 -12.17 -4.00 8.67
N THR A 252 -12.37 -5.12 9.36
CA THR A 252 -13.44 -6.09 9.04
C THR A 252 -14.82 -5.45 8.91
N LYS A 253 -15.20 -4.60 9.88
CA LYS A 253 -16.50 -3.92 9.88
C LYS A 253 -16.67 -2.88 8.78
N VAL A 254 -15.56 -2.26 8.34
CA VAL A 254 -15.56 -1.32 7.20
C VAL A 254 -16.10 -2.04 5.97
N PHE A 255 -15.58 -3.23 5.75
CA PHE A 255 -15.83 -4.03 4.57
C PHE A 255 -17.16 -4.82 4.62
N GLN A 256 -17.88 -4.75 5.72
CA GLN A 256 -19.27 -5.21 5.84
C GLN A 256 -20.29 -4.11 5.52
N LYS A 257 -19.84 -2.85 5.42
CA LYS A 257 -20.66 -1.67 5.13
C LYS A 257 -20.50 -1.24 3.67
N LYS A 258 -21.37 -0.33 3.23
CA LYS A 258 -21.34 0.24 1.86
C LYS A 258 -21.52 1.76 1.89
N GLY A 259 -21.01 2.43 0.85
CA GLY A 259 -21.14 3.87 0.68
C GLY A 259 -20.61 4.65 1.88
N ILE A 260 -21.33 5.71 2.25
CA ILE A 260 -20.95 6.64 3.33
C ILE A 260 -20.67 5.91 4.65
N GLU A 261 -21.46 4.89 5.00
CA GLU A 261 -21.22 4.14 6.24
C GLU A 261 -19.87 3.41 6.25
N ALA A 262 -19.40 2.94 5.09
CA ALA A 262 -18.09 2.32 4.98
C ALA A 262 -16.98 3.36 5.15
N ASP A 263 -17.13 4.57 4.60
CA ASP A 263 -16.14 5.64 4.74
C ASP A 263 -16.07 6.18 6.18
N GLU A 264 -17.21 6.31 6.85
CA GLU A 264 -17.28 6.63 8.28
C GLU A 264 -16.59 5.54 9.12
N ALA A 265 -16.91 4.27 8.88
CA ALA A 265 -16.28 3.15 9.57
C ALA A 265 -14.77 3.07 9.30
N TRP A 266 -14.32 3.36 8.07
CA TRP A 266 -12.89 3.42 7.74
C TRP A 266 -12.18 4.51 8.54
N THR A 267 -12.80 5.68 8.62
CA THR A 267 -12.26 6.82 9.38
C THR A 267 -12.16 6.48 10.87
N GLU A 268 -13.21 5.89 11.45
CA GLU A 268 -13.27 5.55 12.87
C GLU A 268 -12.36 4.37 13.27
N LEU A 269 -12.39 3.28 12.50
CA LEU A 269 -11.78 2.01 12.91
C LEU A 269 -10.36 1.81 12.39
N VAL A 270 -9.97 2.53 11.32
CA VAL A 270 -8.66 2.36 10.69
C VAL A 270 -7.85 3.65 10.77
N VAL A 271 -8.37 4.76 10.23
CA VAL A 271 -7.62 6.03 10.17
C VAL A 271 -7.40 6.60 11.55
N GLY A 272 -8.44 6.74 12.37
CA GLY A 272 -8.36 7.31 13.72
C GLY A 272 -7.28 6.65 14.59
N PRO A 273 -7.33 5.32 14.80
CA PRO A 273 -6.30 4.60 15.56
C PRO A 273 -4.91 4.74 14.94
N ALA A 274 -4.79 4.68 13.60
CA ALA A 274 -3.51 4.87 12.92
C ALA A 274 -2.93 6.27 13.19
N LEU A 275 -3.74 7.32 13.13
CA LEU A 275 -3.31 8.69 13.39
C LEU A 275 -2.79 8.86 14.83
N VAL A 276 -3.43 8.22 15.82
CA VAL A 276 -2.95 8.24 17.22
C VAL A 276 -1.57 7.59 17.31
N ILE A 277 -1.44 6.37 16.80
CA ILE A 277 -0.17 5.60 16.82
C ILE A 277 0.96 6.39 16.14
N ILE A 278 0.70 6.91 14.94
CA ILE A 278 1.70 7.65 14.16
C ILE A 278 2.03 9.00 14.79
N SER A 279 1.06 9.70 15.38
CA SER A 279 1.33 10.96 16.08
C SER A 279 2.22 10.73 17.30
N GLU A 280 1.95 9.71 18.10
CA GLU A 280 2.81 9.33 19.23
C GLU A 280 4.21 8.96 18.75
N PHE A 281 4.29 8.13 17.71
CA PHE A 281 5.56 7.72 17.10
C PHE A 281 6.37 8.89 16.55
N LEU A 282 5.77 9.79 15.77
CA LEU A 282 6.46 10.90 15.12
C LEU A 282 6.82 12.03 16.08
N TYR A 283 5.99 12.31 17.09
CA TYR A 283 6.16 13.50 17.93
C TYR A 283 6.60 13.22 19.36
N ASN A 284 6.61 11.96 19.81
CA ASN A 284 7.09 11.47 21.12
C ASN A 284 7.05 12.55 22.23
N ARG A 285 5.94 12.66 22.98
CA ARG A 285 5.82 13.50 24.19
C ARG A 285 6.65 12.96 25.36
N SER A 286 7.92 12.68 25.12
CA SER A 286 8.90 12.23 26.10
C SER A 286 10.12 13.16 26.09
N GLN A 287 9.86 14.48 26.05
CA GLN A 287 10.74 15.50 26.63
C GLN A 287 9.90 16.51 27.44
N GLY A 288 10.13 16.49 28.76
CA GLY A 288 9.84 17.51 29.78
C GLY A 288 8.70 18.51 29.56
N PHE A 289 7.51 18.20 30.08
CA PHE A 289 6.61 19.22 30.62
C PHE A 289 6.52 19.08 32.14
N SER A 290 7.55 19.58 32.84
CA SER A 290 7.36 20.10 34.18
C SER A 290 6.73 21.49 34.05
N GLY A 291 5.41 21.56 34.18
CA GLY A 291 4.68 22.81 34.42
C GLY A 291 3.94 23.38 33.20
N MET A 292 2.71 22.92 32.97
CA MET A 292 1.61 23.79 32.55
C MET A 292 0.27 23.09 32.83
N GLY A 293 -0.63 23.81 33.52
CA GLY A 293 -1.89 23.29 34.06
C GLY A 293 -2.98 23.01 33.02
N PRO A 294 -4.14 22.49 33.46
CA PRO A 294 -5.12 21.79 32.63
C PRO A 294 -5.93 22.62 31.62
N ASP A 295 -5.77 23.94 31.55
CA ASP A 295 -6.75 24.82 30.88
C ASP A 295 -6.53 25.05 29.37
N SER A 296 -5.51 24.46 28.75
CA SER A 296 -5.20 24.68 27.31
C SER A 296 -5.66 23.57 26.36
N LEU A 297 -6.16 22.42 26.85
CA LEU A 297 -6.57 21.30 25.99
C LEU A 297 -7.92 21.51 25.27
N GLY A 298 -8.73 22.50 25.65
CA GLY A 298 -10.11 22.66 25.17
C GLY A 298 -10.30 23.46 23.87
N SER A 299 -9.29 24.20 23.41
CA SER A 299 -9.43 25.19 22.32
C SER A 299 -8.99 24.70 20.95
N ASP A 300 -8.02 23.79 20.88
CA ASP A 300 -7.40 23.41 19.59
C ASP A 300 -8.15 22.28 18.87
N ILE A 301 -8.85 21.41 19.61
CA ILE A 301 -9.69 20.36 19.02
C ILE A 301 -10.94 20.96 18.35
N ARG A 302 -11.47 22.07 18.87
CA ARG A 302 -12.68 22.73 18.32
C ARG A 302 -12.44 23.60 17.08
N LYS A 303 -11.18 23.92 16.74
CA LYS A 303 -10.86 24.71 15.55
C LYS A 303 -10.76 23.88 14.28
N VAL A 304 -10.48 22.59 14.39
CA VAL A 304 -10.37 21.69 13.23
C VAL A 304 -11.75 21.28 12.70
N GLU A 305 -12.74 21.12 13.58
CA GLU A 305 -14.12 20.73 13.18
C GLU A 305 -14.93 21.85 12.50
N LYS A 306 -14.51 23.12 12.61
CA LYS A 306 -15.25 24.27 12.02
C LYS A 306 -14.75 24.69 10.63
N GLY A 307 -13.72 24.03 10.09
CA GLY A 307 -13.10 24.42 8.81
C GLY A 307 -13.61 23.69 7.56
N THR A 308 -14.48 22.68 7.69
CA THR A 308 -14.81 21.77 6.57
C THR A 308 -16.29 21.72 6.19
N ALA A 309 -17.12 22.62 6.71
CA ALA A 309 -18.53 22.70 6.36
C ALA A 309 -18.84 24.03 5.66
N VAL A 310 -18.41 24.22 4.41
CA VAL A 310 -19.09 24.99 3.33
C VAL A 310 -18.42 24.65 1.98
N ALA A 311 -19.25 24.46 0.95
CA ALA A 311 -18.97 24.17 -0.48
C ALA A 311 -18.88 22.65 -0.78
N THR A 312 -19.79 22.01 -1.49
CA THR A 312 -20.60 22.46 -2.64
C THR A 312 -21.90 21.67 -2.75
N ALA A 313 -23.03 22.39 -2.80
CA ALA A 313 -24.19 21.99 -3.59
C ALA A 313 -24.02 22.63 -4.97
N SER A 314 -24.24 21.86 -6.05
CA SER A 314 -24.81 22.28 -7.35
C SER A 314 -24.44 21.30 -8.47
N TYR A 315 -25.49 20.66 -9.02
CA TYR A 315 -25.62 19.86 -10.25
C TYR A 315 -25.00 18.47 -10.32
#